data_AF-A0A448YUQ8-F1
#
_entry.id   AF-A0A448YUQ8-F1
#
_cell.length_a   1.000
_cell.length_b   1.000
_cell.length_c   1.000
_cell.angle_alpha   90.00
_cell.angle_beta   90.00
_cell.angle_gamma   90.00
#
_symmetry.space_group_name_H-M   'P 1'
#
loop_
_entity.id
_entity.type
_entity.pdbx_description
1 polymer ?
#
loop_
_entity_poly.entity_id
_entity_poly.type
_entity_poly.pdbx_seq_one_letter_code
_entity_poly.pdbx_strand_id
1 'polypeptide(L)'
;METKRQQLRLFAVLTSAVALFFWVWAILNTIRNGFDLGIVSFLTVMITGTYLFFLAHTRSVNLRGSYILISVVASHTFVALNYMIGVVFALVFMSPARKGYAIYCAVFTVLWAASAGLGGWLLKQYRSSEEAPAGNDSVPIEHTHDS
;
A
#
# COMPACT_ATOMS: atom_id res chain seq x y z
N MET A 1 -11.98 16.89 0.62
CA MET A 1 -10.56 16.57 0.92
C MET A 1 -10.39 15.68 2.16
N GLU A 2 -11.05 15.98 3.28
CA GLU A 2 -10.88 15.22 4.54
C GLU A 2 -11.16 13.70 4.40
N THR A 3 -12.22 13.32 3.67
CA THR A 3 -12.60 11.91 3.45
C THR A 3 -11.50 11.11 2.75
N LYS A 4 -10.77 11.69 1.79
CA LYS A 4 -9.69 10.99 1.05
C LYS A 4 -8.47 10.75 1.94
N ARG A 5 -8.15 11.70 2.82
CA ARG A 5 -7.08 11.54 3.82
C ARG A 5 -7.43 10.45 4.82
N GLN A 6 -8.68 10.42 5.30
CA GLN A 6 -9.17 9.35 6.18
C GLN A 6 -9.07 7.97 5.53
N GLN A 7 -9.42 7.85 4.24
CA GLN A 7 -9.26 6.61 3.48
C GLN A 7 -7.79 6.15 3.41
N LEU A 8 -6.85 7.06 3.12
CA LEU A 8 -5.42 6.73 3.10
C LEU A 8 -4.89 6.33 4.49
N ARG A 9 -5.30 7.03 5.55
CA ARG A 9 -4.92 6.67 6.94
C ARG A 9 -5.44 5.29 7.30
N LEU A 10 -6.71 5.02 7.01
CA LEU A 10 -7.32 3.72 7.28
C LEU A 10 -6.59 2.61 6.52
N PHE A 11 -6.35 2.80 5.22
CA PHE A 11 -5.57 1.87 4.41
C PHE A 11 -4.19 1.61 5.03
N ALA A 12 -3.44 2.66 5.37
CA ALA A 12 -2.09 2.55 5.93
C ALA A 12 -2.07 1.82 7.28
N VAL A 13 -3.06 2.07 8.15
CA VAL A 13 -3.17 1.39 9.46
C VAL A 13 -3.50 -0.09 9.26
N LEU A 14 -4.51 -0.40 8.43
CA LEU A 14 -4.93 -1.77 8.21
C LEU A 14 -3.82 -2.61 7.56
N THR A 15 -3.16 -2.10 6.53
CA THR A 15 -2.09 -2.83 5.85
C THR A 15 -0.84 -2.98 6.72
N SER A 16 -0.49 -1.97 7.51
CA SER A 16 0.60 -2.06 8.49
C SER A 16 0.30 -3.08 9.59
N ALA A 17 -0.93 -3.13 10.09
CA ALA A 17 -1.33 -4.10 11.12
C ALA A 17 -1.28 -5.54 10.59
N VAL A 18 -1.78 -5.77 9.37
CA VAL A 18 -1.69 -7.07 8.70
C VAL A 18 -0.23 -7.44 8.44
N ALA A 19 0.59 -6.50 7.94
CA ALA A 19 2.00 -6.72 7.70
C ALA A 19 2.76 -7.06 9.00
N LEU A 20 2.45 -6.39 10.12
CA LEU A 20 3.05 -6.68 11.41
C LEU A 20 2.75 -8.09 11.88
N PHE A 21 1.50 -8.54 11.76
CA PHE A 21 1.12 -9.91 12.10
C PHE A 21 1.96 -10.94 11.30
N PHE A 22 2.04 -10.77 9.98
CA PHE A 22 2.82 -11.69 9.14
C PHE A 22 4.33 -11.55 9.33
N TRP A 23 4.82 -10.37 9.69
CA TRP A 23 6.23 -10.17 10.00
C TRP A 23 6.64 -10.92 11.26
N VAL A 24 5.84 -10.87 12.32
CA VAL A 24 6.03 -11.68 13.53
C VAL A 24 6.02 -13.17 13.18
N TRP A 25 5.10 -13.60 12.32
CA TRP A 25 5.06 -14.98 11.84
C TRP A 25 6.33 -15.38 11.09
N ALA A 26 6.85 -14.52 10.21
CA ALA A 26 8.08 -14.76 9.45
C ALA A 26 9.32 -14.86 10.36
N ILE A 27 9.36 -14.10 11.47
CA ILE A 27 10.40 -14.24 12.50
C ILE A 27 10.32 -15.62 13.16
N LEU A 28 9.14 -16.03 13.60
CA LEU A 28 8.95 -17.35 14.22
C LEU A 28 9.33 -18.48 13.25
N ASN A 29 8.96 -18.34 11.98
CA ASN A 29 9.36 -19.28 10.94
C ASN A 29 10.87 -19.29 10.74
N THR A 30 11.52 -18.11 10.77
CA THR A 30 12.97 -17.99 10.62
C THR A 30 13.74 -18.70 11.72
N ILE A 31 13.27 -18.58 12.97
CA ILE A 31 13.86 -19.25 14.13
C ILE A 31 13.74 -20.78 14.01
N ARG A 32 12.65 -21.29 13.41
CA ARG A 32 12.34 -22.72 13.35
C ARG A 32 12.91 -23.42 12.11
N ASN A 33 12.85 -22.77 10.95
CA ASN A 33 13.05 -23.40 9.65
C ASN A 33 14.12 -22.70 8.79
N GLY A 34 14.82 -21.70 9.33
CA GLY A 34 15.79 -20.90 8.59
C GLY A 34 15.14 -19.71 7.87
N PHE A 35 15.96 -18.89 7.22
CA PHE A 35 15.58 -17.56 6.74
C PHE A 35 14.29 -17.51 5.90
N ASP A 36 13.35 -16.65 6.32
CA ASP A 36 12.09 -16.38 5.62
C ASP A 36 12.13 -14.99 4.96
N LEU A 37 11.95 -14.94 3.63
CA LEU A 37 11.86 -13.69 2.85
C LEU A 37 10.69 -12.79 3.29
N GLY A 38 9.72 -13.34 4.02
CA GLY A 38 8.68 -12.61 4.73
C GLY A 38 9.23 -11.51 5.64
N ILE A 39 10.36 -11.72 6.32
CA ILE A 39 10.95 -10.72 7.24
C ILE A 39 11.22 -9.42 6.49
N VAL A 40 11.86 -9.51 5.33
CA VAL A 40 12.24 -8.32 4.55
C VAL A 40 11.01 -7.74 3.86
N SER A 41 10.21 -8.58 3.21
CA SER A 41 9.07 -8.11 2.41
C SER A 41 8.00 -7.42 3.27
N PHE A 42 7.58 -7.99 4.40
CA PHE A 42 6.60 -7.33 5.28
C PHE A 42 7.16 -6.08 5.98
N LEU A 43 8.47 -6.04 6.28
CA LEU A 43 9.10 -4.84 6.82
C LEU A 43 8.98 -3.65 5.87
N THR A 44 9.12 -3.86 4.56
CA THR A 44 8.93 -2.78 3.57
C THR A 44 7.51 -2.21 3.58
N VAL A 45 6.49 -3.04 3.77
CA VAL A 45 5.09 -2.60 3.89
C VAL A 45 4.88 -1.82 5.18
N MET A 46 5.44 -2.27 6.31
CA MET A 46 5.34 -1.54 7.57
C MET A 46 6.01 -0.16 7.49
N ILE A 47 7.20 -0.06 6.90
CA ILE A 47 7.92 1.22 6.74
C ILE A 47 7.10 2.17 5.86
N THR A 48 6.65 1.70 4.71
CA THR A 48 5.89 2.55 3.76
C THR A 48 4.50 2.90 4.26
N GLY A 49 3.81 2.00 4.95
CA GLY A 49 2.53 2.24 5.60
C GLY A 49 2.64 3.24 6.75
N THR A 50 3.66 3.09 7.59
CA THR A 50 3.95 4.06 8.68
C THR A 50 4.25 5.44 8.09
N TYR A 51 5.10 5.52 7.07
CA TYR A 51 5.42 6.77 6.39
C TYR A 51 4.17 7.41 5.76
N LEU A 52 3.34 6.63 5.07
CA LEU A 52 2.07 7.09 4.51
C LEU A 52 1.12 7.60 5.58
N PHE A 53 1.03 6.94 6.73
CA PHE A 53 0.20 7.37 7.86
C PHE A 53 0.66 8.73 8.40
N PHE A 54 1.96 8.91 8.66
CA PHE A 54 2.51 10.18 9.12
C PHE A 54 2.27 11.32 8.14
N LEU A 55 2.46 11.06 6.85
CA LEU A 55 2.19 12.06 5.80
C LEU A 55 0.71 12.41 5.68
N ALA A 56 -0.18 11.42 5.78
CA ALA A 56 -1.61 11.66 5.75
C ALA A 56 -2.07 12.41 7.01
N HIS A 57 -1.37 12.25 8.14
CA HIS A 57 -1.63 12.96 9.39
C HIS A 57 -1.17 14.42 9.35
N THR A 58 0.02 14.67 8.82
CA THR A 58 0.59 16.02 8.72
C THR A 58 -0.05 16.81 7.58
N ARG A 59 -0.66 17.97 7.90
CA ARG A 59 -1.36 18.79 6.89
C ARG A 59 -0.44 19.45 5.86
N SER A 60 0.84 19.63 6.17
CA SER A 60 1.75 20.47 5.38
C SER A 60 2.66 19.74 4.41
N VAL A 61 2.69 18.40 4.41
CA VAL A 61 3.66 17.66 3.58
C VAL A 61 3.07 17.39 2.21
N ASN A 62 3.82 17.79 1.18
CA ASN A 62 3.42 17.72 -0.21
C ASN A 62 3.38 16.25 -0.68
N LEU A 63 2.20 15.63 -0.60
CA LEU A 63 1.93 14.25 -1.02
C LEU A 63 2.02 14.03 -2.55
N ARG A 64 2.34 15.10 -3.30
CA ARG A 64 2.57 15.07 -4.75
C ARG A 64 3.81 14.25 -5.15
N GLY A 65 4.76 14.02 -4.25
CA GLY A 65 6.00 13.32 -4.57
C GLY A 65 5.77 11.89 -5.10
N SER A 66 6.12 11.62 -6.36
CA SER A 66 6.03 10.31 -7.02
C SER A 66 6.64 9.14 -6.22
N TYR A 67 7.61 9.45 -5.34
CA TYR A 67 8.25 8.49 -4.46
C TYR A 67 7.27 7.72 -3.57
N ILE A 68 6.29 8.37 -2.94
CA ILE A 68 5.35 7.67 -2.02
C ILE A 68 4.51 6.64 -2.78
N LEU A 69 4.00 7.03 -3.94
CA LEU A 69 3.24 6.13 -4.83
C LEU A 69 4.09 4.91 -5.21
N ILE A 70 5.32 5.15 -5.67
CA ILE A 70 6.24 4.09 -6.08
C ILE A 70 6.56 3.18 -4.90
N SER A 71 6.88 3.73 -3.71
CA SER A 71 7.24 2.95 -2.53
C SER A 71 6.09 2.07 -2.02
N VAL A 72 4.86 2.60 -1.96
CA VAL A 72 3.68 1.82 -1.53
C VAL A 72 3.38 0.70 -2.53
N VAL A 73 3.37 1.00 -3.83
CA VAL A 73 3.11 -0.03 -4.86
C VAL A 73 4.22 -1.07 -4.88
N ALA A 74 5.49 -0.65 -4.80
CA ALA A 74 6.64 -1.55 -4.85
C ALA A 74 6.69 -2.48 -3.64
N SER A 75 6.46 -1.99 -2.43
CA SER A 75 6.46 -2.83 -1.21
C SER A 75 5.36 -3.90 -1.23
N HIS A 76 4.14 -3.54 -1.63
CA HIS A 76 3.04 -4.51 -1.75
C HIS A 76 3.28 -5.52 -2.88
N THR A 77 3.81 -5.05 -4.01
CA THR A 77 4.21 -5.93 -5.13
C THR A 77 5.32 -6.88 -4.70
N PHE A 78 6.28 -6.43 -3.90
CA PHE A 78 7.36 -7.26 -3.39
C PHE A 78 6.83 -8.40 -2.51
N VAL A 79 5.86 -8.13 -1.63
CA VAL A 79 5.17 -9.18 -0.86
C VAL A 79 4.40 -10.14 -1.79
N ALA A 80 3.69 -9.63 -2.80
CA ALA A 80 2.97 -10.47 -3.76
C ALA A 80 3.91 -11.41 -4.52
N LEU A 81 5.07 -10.92 -4.95
CA LEU A 81 6.11 -11.70 -5.61
C LEU A 81 6.72 -12.75 -4.68
N ASN A 82 6.94 -12.41 -3.40
CA ASN A 82 7.40 -13.38 -2.40
C ASN A 82 6.44 -14.58 -2.30
N TYR A 83 5.13 -14.32 -2.21
CA TYR A 83 4.14 -15.39 -2.22
C TYR A 83 4.07 -16.14 -3.56
N MET A 84 4.27 -15.44 -4.69
CA MET A 84 4.29 -16.07 -6.01
C MET A 84 5.44 -17.09 -6.13
N ILE A 85 6.62 -16.76 -5.59
CA ILE A 85 7.74 -17.70 -5.49
C ILE A 85 7.32 -18.94 -4.68
N GLY A 86 6.57 -18.75 -3.58
CA GLY A 86 6.00 -19.84 -2.79
C GLY A 86 5.07 -20.76 -3.60
N VAL A 87 4.21 -20.19 -4.46
CA VAL A 87 3.35 -20.96 -5.38
C VAL A 87 4.19 -21.79 -6.35
N VAL A 88 5.13 -21.15 -7.05
CA VAL A 88 6.02 -21.83 -8.01
C VAL A 88 6.80 -22.95 -7.30
N PHE A 89 7.33 -22.67 -6.12
CA PHE A 89 8.08 -23.65 -5.36
C PHE A 89 7.21 -24.86 -4.96
N ALA A 90 5.98 -24.61 -4.52
CA ALA A 90 5.04 -25.66 -4.14
C ALA A 90 4.58 -26.51 -5.32
N LEU A 91 4.39 -25.92 -6.50
CA LEU A 91 3.94 -26.64 -7.69
C LEU A 91 5.07 -27.44 -8.37
N VAL A 92 6.30 -26.94 -8.32
CA VAL A 92 7.44 -27.55 -9.03
C VAL A 92 8.20 -28.54 -8.15
N PHE A 93 8.43 -28.23 -6.87
CA PHE A 93 9.38 -28.97 -6.03
C PHE A 93 8.74 -29.75 -4.88
N MET A 94 7.45 -29.53 -4.57
CA MET A 94 6.81 -30.20 -3.43
C MET A 94 5.92 -31.37 -3.83
N SER A 95 5.84 -32.37 -2.94
CA SER A 95 4.93 -33.50 -3.13
C SER A 95 3.46 -33.07 -3.07
N PRO A 96 2.53 -33.84 -3.66
CA PRO A 96 1.09 -33.53 -3.67
C PRO A 96 0.46 -33.38 -2.27
N ALA A 97 1.14 -33.85 -1.21
CA ALA A 97 0.69 -33.71 0.17
C ALA A 97 0.71 -32.25 0.68
N ARG A 98 1.35 -31.31 -0.03
CA ARG A 98 1.47 -29.90 0.39
C ARG A 98 0.61 -28.93 -0.43
N LYS A 99 -0.45 -29.41 -1.09
CA LYS A 99 -1.41 -28.58 -1.86
C LYS A 99 -1.96 -27.39 -1.07
N GLY A 100 -2.17 -27.55 0.24
CA GLY A 100 -2.66 -26.46 1.10
C GLY A 100 -1.73 -25.25 1.12
N TYR A 101 -0.40 -25.47 1.08
CA TYR A 101 0.58 -24.38 1.05
C TYR A 101 0.53 -23.61 -0.29
N ALA A 102 0.41 -24.32 -1.42
CA ALA A 102 0.28 -23.68 -2.73
C ALA A 102 -0.96 -22.77 -2.82
N ILE A 103 -2.11 -23.27 -2.34
CA ILE A 103 -3.37 -22.51 -2.30
C ILE A 103 -3.22 -21.28 -1.40
N TYR A 104 -2.66 -21.46 -0.20
CA TYR A 104 -2.37 -20.36 0.72
C TYR A 104 -1.52 -19.28 0.03
N CYS A 105 -0.41 -19.65 -0.60
CA CYS A 105 0.45 -18.70 -1.29
C CYS A 105 -0.28 -17.98 -2.44
N ALA A 106 -1.07 -18.70 -3.23
CA ALA A 106 -1.81 -18.13 -4.36
C ALA A 106 -2.83 -17.08 -3.90
N VAL A 107 -3.58 -17.36 -2.82
CA VAL A 107 -4.55 -16.41 -2.25
C VAL A 107 -3.83 -15.14 -1.80
N PHE A 108 -2.73 -15.27 -1.05
CA PHE A 108 -1.99 -14.10 -0.58
C PHE A 108 -1.32 -13.32 -1.70
N THR A 109 -0.82 -13.96 -2.76
CA THR A 109 -0.34 -13.26 -3.96
C THR A 109 -1.41 -12.34 -4.55
N VAL A 110 -2.64 -12.85 -4.72
CA VAL A 110 -3.75 -12.05 -5.27
C VAL A 110 -4.14 -10.92 -4.32
N LEU A 111 -4.24 -11.19 -3.02
CA LEU A 111 -4.60 -10.18 -2.02
C LEU A 111 -3.58 -9.03 -1.98
N TRP A 112 -2.28 -9.34 -1.99
CA TRP A 112 -1.22 -8.33 -1.97
C TRP A 112 -1.14 -7.54 -3.27
N ALA A 113 -1.34 -8.19 -4.42
CA ALA A 113 -1.43 -7.51 -5.72
C ALA A 113 -2.65 -6.57 -5.78
N ALA A 114 -3.81 -7.01 -5.32
CA ALA A 114 -5.01 -6.18 -5.22
C ALA A 114 -4.78 -4.99 -4.27
N SER A 115 -4.10 -5.23 -3.15
CA SER A 115 -3.72 -4.18 -2.19
C SER A 115 -2.78 -3.13 -2.82
N ALA A 116 -1.81 -3.56 -3.65
CA ALA A 116 -0.94 -2.66 -4.41
C ALA A 116 -1.75 -1.77 -5.37
N GLY A 117 -2.69 -2.37 -6.10
CA GLY A 117 -3.61 -1.65 -7.00
C GLY A 117 -4.49 -0.64 -6.26
N LEU A 118 -5.07 -1.06 -5.13
CA LEU A 118 -5.91 -0.20 -4.28
C LEU A 118 -5.11 0.98 -3.71
N GLY A 119 -3.93 0.74 -3.15
CA GLY A 119 -3.05 1.78 -2.63
C GLY A 119 -2.65 2.79 -3.71
N GLY A 120 -2.26 2.30 -4.89
CA GLY A 120 -1.94 3.14 -6.04
C GLY A 120 -3.12 3.99 -6.53
N TRP A 121 -4.32 3.40 -6.59
CA TRP A 121 -5.54 4.11 -6.98
C TRP A 121 -5.94 5.20 -5.96
N LEU A 122 -5.92 4.88 -4.66
CA LEU A 122 -6.22 5.85 -3.59
C LEU A 122 -5.26 7.04 -3.63
N LEU A 123 -3.96 6.79 -3.80
CA LEU A 123 -2.95 7.85 -3.90
C LEU A 123 -3.13 8.71 -5.17
N LYS A 124 -3.46 8.10 -6.31
CA LYS A 124 -3.76 8.86 -7.54
C LYS A 124 -4.98 9.78 -7.35
N GLN A 125 -6.07 9.27 -6.79
CA GLN A 125 -7.26 10.08 -6.50
C GLN A 125 -6.96 11.25 -5.55
N TYR A 126 -6.13 10.99 -4.54
CA TYR A 126 -5.69 12.02 -3.61
C TYR A 126 -4.94 13.14 -4.33
N ARG A 127 -4.00 12.81 -5.22
CA ARG A 127 -3.24 13.80 -6.01
C ARG A 127 -4.13 14.64 -6.92
N SER A 128 -5.03 14.01 -7.68
CA SER A 128 -5.94 14.74 -8.56
C SER A 128 -6.85 15.71 -7.78
N SER A 129 -7.16 15.41 -6.52
CA SER A 129 -7.94 16.30 -5.66
C SER A 129 -7.17 17.53 -5.17
N GLU A 130 -5.83 17.48 -5.15
CA GLU A 130 -4.97 18.62 -4.82
C GLU A 130 -4.56 19.45 -6.04
N GLU A 131 -4.72 18.92 -7.25
CA GLU A 131 -4.42 19.62 -8.51
C GLU A 131 -5.61 20.39 -9.06
N ALA A 132 -6.83 20.09 -8.62
CA ALA A 132 -8.00 20.90 -8.95
C ALA A 132 -7.73 22.34 -8.49
N PRO A 133 -7.60 23.31 -9.42
CA PRO A 133 -7.29 24.69 -9.07
C PRO A 133 -8.32 25.13 -8.04
N ALA A 134 -7.84 25.60 -6.88
CA ALA A 134 -8.69 26.35 -5.95
C ALA A 134 -9.42 27.36 -6.80
N GLY A 135 -10.75 27.25 -6.80
CA GLY A 135 -11.61 27.84 -7.83
C GLY A 135 -11.11 29.21 -8.21
N ASN A 136 -11.09 29.44 -9.51
CA ASN A 136 -11.18 30.78 -10.08
C ASN A 136 -12.48 31.38 -9.52
N ASP A 137 -12.47 31.80 -8.25
CA ASP A 137 -13.31 32.83 -7.70
C ASP A 137 -12.81 34.10 -8.40
N SER A 138 -12.99 34.14 -9.72
CA SER A 138 -13.14 35.37 -10.46
C SER A 138 -14.35 36.02 -9.80
N VAL A 139 -14.06 36.79 -8.75
CA VAL A 139 -14.93 37.82 -8.22
C VAL A 139 -15.57 38.44 -9.45
N PRO A 140 -16.90 38.35 -9.60
CA PRO A 140 -17.56 39.07 -10.68
C PRO A 140 -17.09 40.51 -10.53
N ILE A 141 -16.34 41.01 -11.50
CA ILE A 141 -16.05 42.43 -11.58
C ILE A 141 -17.42 43.03 -11.86
N GLU A 142 -18.10 43.40 -10.79
CA GLU A 142 -19.32 44.19 -10.84
C GLU A 142 -18.88 45.52 -11.45
N HIS A 143 -19.01 45.61 -12.78
CA HIS A 143 -18.93 46.87 -13.48
C HIS A 143 -20.12 47.70 -13.01
N THR A 144 -19.92 48.45 -11.92
CA THR A 144 -20.75 49.59 -11.57
C THR A 144 -20.59 50.61 -12.69
N HIS A 145 -21.45 50.49 -13.70
CA HIS A 145 -21.67 51.52 -14.68
C HIS A 145 -22.56 52.59 -14.03
N ASP A 146 -21.94 53.75 -13.84
CA ASP A 146 -22.49 55.11 -13.87
C ASP A 146 -24.00 55.30 -13.76
N SER A 147 -24.40 56.14 -12.81
CA SER A 147 -25.20 57.35 -13.10
C SER A 147 -24.99 58.38 -11.99
#